data_AF-A0A525HHT0-F1
#
_entry.id   AF-A0A525HHT0-F1
#
_cell.length_a   1.000
_cell.length_b   1.000
_cell.length_c   1.000
_cell.angle_alpha   90.00
_cell.angle_beta   90.00
_cell.angle_gamma   90.00
#
_symmetry.space_group_name_H-M   'P 1'
#
loop_
_entity.id
_entity.type
_entity.pdbx_description
1 polymer ?
#
loop_
_entity_poly.entity_id
_entity_poly.type
_entity_poly.pdbx_seq_one_letter_code
_entity_poly.pdbx_strand_id
1 'polypeptide(L)'
;MRIVHTLLSAGLAAGALVAGAPAAAETFKPAVVSANLSPLESLWHLRAALNVAALGCRDADEVTTIAEYNALIHGQTAALAAAGAAVDAHYKAQYGASWQSALDRDMTRLYNYYAQPAAQAEFCATAKTVLAQVASVDPANLADFAVAEMPALDAPFWSPPQDQLAAADPAPAAVLAISAAVPVGPSGLNR
;
A
#
# COMPACT_ATOMS: atom_id res chain seq x y z
N MET A 1 47.77 36.15 41.07
CA MET A 1 47.08 36.78 39.91
C MET A 1 46.92 35.71 38.83
N ARG A 2 45.80 35.75 38.10
CA ARG A 2 45.01 34.63 37.54
C ARG A 2 45.70 33.64 36.58
N ILE A 3 45.33 32.38 36.79
CA ILE A 3 45.39 31.21 35.92
C ILE A 3 44.50 31.42 34.69
N VAL A 4 44.97 31.09 33.49
CA VAL A 4 44.11 30.96 32.29
C VAL A 4 44.16 29.51 31.82
N HIS A 5 43.05 28.80 32.05
CA HIS A 5 42.79 27.45 31.56
C HIS A 5 42.44 27.49 30.08
N THR A 6 43.10 26.63 29.30
CA THR A 6 42.75 26.29 27.92
C THR A 6 41.43 25.50 27.90
N LEU A 7 40.35 26.09 27.42
CA LEU A 7 39.09 25.37 27.18
C LEU A 7 39.08 24.83 25.74
N LEU A 8 39.34 23.53 25.62
CA LEU A 8 39.13 22.76 24.41
C LEU A 8 37.61 22.53 24.27
N SER A 9 36.95 23.27 23.37
CA SER A 9 35.52 23.07 23.10
C SER A 9 35.35 21.89 22.15
N ALA A 10 34.83 20.77 22.65
CA ALA A 10 34.40 19.66 21.82
C ALA A 10 33.11 20.08 21.07
N GLY A 11 33.22 20.27 19.76
CA GLY A 11 32.06 20.52 18.91
C GLY A 11 31.23 19.24 18.80
N LEU A 12 29.98 19.28 19.27
CA LEU A 12 28.98 18.28 18.92
C LEU A 12 28.68 18.42 17.42
N ALA A 13 29.15 17.45 16.62
CA ALA A 13 28.64 17.28 15.27
C ALA A 13 27.23 16.68 15.37
N ALA A 14 26.21 17.50 15.14
CA ALA A 14 24.85 17.03 14.95
C ALA A 14 24.78 16.25 13.62
N GLY A 15 24.83 14.93 13.70
CA GLY A 15 24.54 14.07 12.56
C GLY A 15 23.06 14.22 12.19
N ALA A 16 22.78 14.82 11.04
CA ALA A 16 21.44 14.87 10.49
C ALA A 16 21.00 13.44 10.12
N LEU A 17 19.98 12.94 10.81
CA LEU A 17 19.20 11.79 10.36
C LEU A 17 18.55 12.18 9.03
N VAL A 18 19.05 11.63 7.92
CA VAL A 18 18.32 11.67 6.65
C VAL A 18 17.13 10.75 6.80
N ALA A 19 16.01 11.30 7.25
CA ALA A 19 14.72 10.65 7.06
C ALA A 19 14.53 10.51 5.55
N GLY A 20 14.57 9.27 5.05
CA GLY A 20 14.18 8.99 3.67
C GLY A 20 12.76 9.53 3.47
N ALA A 21 12.56 10.33 2.43
CA ALA A 21 11.24 10.80 2.05
C ALA A 21 10.27 9.60 1.98
N PRO A 22 9.01 9.74 2.42
CA PRO A 22 8.03 8.72 2.10
C PRO A 22 8.00 8.60 0.59
N ALA A 23 8.13 7.38 0.07
CA ALA A 23 7.88 7.13 -1.33
C ALA A 23 6.53 7.77 -1.65
N ALA A 24 6.50 8.68 -2.62
CA ALA A 24 5.27 9.25 -3.12
C ALA A 24 4.30 8.08 -3.36
N ALA A 25 3.02 8.29 -3.04
CA ALA A 25 1.95 7.37 -3.42
C ALA A 25 1.85 7.36 -4.95
N GLU A 26 2.80 6.69 -5.60
CA GLU A 26 2.61 6.15 -6.93
C GLU A 26 1.40 5.22 -6.84
N THR A 27 0.59 5.23 -7.90
CA THR A 27 -0.48 4.27 -8.11
C THR A 27 0.12 2.87 -8.18
N PHE A 28 0.48 2.30 -7.03
CA PHE A 28 1.21 1.05 -6.93
C PHE A 28 0.20 -0.07 -7.02
N LYS A 29 0.12 -0.66 -8.21
CA LYS A 29 -0.47 -1.97 -8.39
C LYS A 29 0.61 -3.01 -8.16
N PRO A 30 0.62 -3.76 -7.03
CA PRO A 30 1.57 -4.86 -6.90
C PRO A 30 1.28 -5.88 -7.99
N ALA A 31 2.32 -6.55 -8.52
CA ALA A 31 2.19 -7.52 -9.61
C ALA A 31 1.18 -8.65 -9.33
N VAL A 32 0.88 -8.92 -8.05
CA VAL A 32 -0.17 -9.84 -7.60
C VAL A 32 -1.57 -9.36 -8.00
N VAL A 33 -1.83 -8.05 -8.03
CA VAL A 33 -3.04 -7.52 -8.65
C VAL A 33 -2.74 -7.43 -10.15
N SER A 34 -3.00 -8.48 -10.91
CA SER A 34 -2.82 -8.48 -12.37
C SER A 34 -4.17 -8.38 -13.07
N ALA A 35 -4.20 -7.99 -14.34
CA ALA A 35 -5.44 -8.00 -15.13
C ALA A 35 -5.80 -9.41 -15.65
N ASN A 36 -4.91 -10.40 -15.48
CA ASN A 36 -5.00 -11.72 -16.12
C ASN A 36 -5.08 -12.85 -15.08
N LEU A 37 -5.67 -12.60 -13.92
CA LEU A 37 -5.90 -13.64 -12.92
C LEU A 37 -6.86 -14.69 -13.48
N SER A 38 -6.61 -15.96 -13.15
CA SER A 38 -7.61 -17.00 -13.39
C SER A 38 -8.86 -16.74 -12.53
N PRO A 39 -10.06 -17.23 -12.89
CA PRO A 39 -11.25 -17.00 -12.09
C PRO A 39 -11.13 -17.46 -10.63
N LEU A 40 -10.44 -18.58 -10.39
CA LEU A 40 -10.18 -19.07 -9.03
C LEU A 40 -9.18 -18.21 -8.25
N GLU A 41 -8.19 -17.62 -8.93
CA GLU A 41 -7.26 -16.68 -8.31
C GLU A 41 -7.93 -15.33 -8.04
N SER A 42 -8.79 -14.85 -8.93
CA SER A 42 -9.67 -13.70 -8.68
C SER A 42 -10.54 -13.93 -7.45
N LEU A 43 -11.11 -15.12 -7.27
CA LEU A 43 -11.87 -15.47 -6.06
C LEU A 43 -11.00 -15.44 -4.80
N TRP A 44 -9.76 -15.91 -4.88
CA TRP A 44 -8.83 -15.82 -3.76
C TRP A 44 -8.51 -14.36 -3.39
N HIS A 45 -8.36 -13.48 -4.39
CA HIS A 45 -8.11 -12.06 -4.17
C HIS A 45 -9.34 -11.31 -3.66
N LEU A 46 -10.53 -11.62 -4.18
CA LEU A 46 -11.81 -11.13 -3.65
C LEU A 46 -11.92 -11.44 -2.16
N ARG A 47 -11.64 -12.69 -1.76
CA ARG A 47 -11.62 -13.09 -0.34
C ARG A 47 -10.65 -12.23 0.48
N ALA A 48 -9.45 -11.97 -0.04
CA ALA A 48 -8.46 -11.15 0.65
C ALA A 48 -8.90 -9.70 0.80
N ALA A 49 -9.46 -9.08 -0.24
CA ALA A 49 -10.01 -7.73 -0.20
C ALA A 49 -11.12 -7.61 0.85
N LEU A 50 -12.11 -8.51 0.81
CA LEU A 50 -13.22 -8.49 1.75
C LEU A 50 -12.77 -8.82 3.19
N ASN A 51 -11.68 -9.56 3.37
CA ASN A 51 -11.06 -9.73 4.68
C ASN A 51 -10.47 -8.41 5.22
N VAL A 52 -9.77 -7.64 4.37
CA VAL A 52 -9.29 -6.31 4.76
C VAL A 52 -10.44 -5.41 5.12
N ALA A 53 -11.55 -5.46 4.38
CA ALA A 53 -12.75 -4.69 4.71
C ALA A 53 -13.30 -5.07 6.10
N ALA A 54 -13.47 -6.36 6.38
CA ALA A 54 -13.95 -6.86 7.68
C ALA A 54 -13.02 -6.49 8.86
N LEU A 55 -11.73 -6.30 8.61
CA LEU A 55 -10.74 -5.92 9.63
C LEU A 55 -10.47 -4.41 9.70
N GLY A 56 -10.74 -3.65 8.65
CA GLY A 56 -10.28 -2.28 8.49
C GLY A 56 -11.40 -1.23 8.43
N CYS A 57 -12.61 -1.61 8.03
CA CYS A 57 -13.74 -0.68 7.89
C CYS A 57 -14.41 -0.45 9.25
N ARG A 58 -14.15 0.72 9.84
CA ARG A 58 -14.68 1.15 11.15
C ARG A 58 -15.72 2.26 10.99
N ASP A 59 -16.69 2.01 10.10
CA ASP A 59 -17.82 2.91 9.86
C ASP A 59 -19.09 2.43 10.60
N ALA A 60 -20.23 3.09 10.39
CA ALA A 60 -21.48 2.76 11.06
C ALA A 60 -21.98 1.32 10.76
N ASP A 61 -21.51 0.68 9.69
CA ASP A 61 -21.90 -0.65 9.25
C ASP A 61 -20.83 -1.72 9.56
N GLU A 62 -19.87 -1.44 10.45
CA GLU A 62 -18.79 -2.35 10.83
C GLU A 62 -19.30 -3.75 11.22
N VAL A 63 -20.32 -3.81 12.09
CA VAL A 63 -20.90 -5.08 12.56
C VAL A 63 -21.49 -5.89 11.41
N THR A 64 -22.18 -5.22 10.48
CA THR A 64 -22.77 -5.84 9.30
C THR A 64 -21.69 -6.37 8.37
N THR A 65 -20.65 -5.56 8.11
CA THR A 65 -19.50 -5.93 7.25
C THR A 65 -18.81 -7.20 7.77
N ILE A 66 -18.57 -7.28 9.09
CA ILE A 66 -17.99 -8.47 9.72
C ILE A 66 -18.93 -9.68 9.58
N ALA A 67 -20.22 -9.50 9.82
CA ALA A 67 -21.20 -10.58 9.74
C ALA A 67 -21.33 -11.15 8.32
N GLU A 68 -21.41 -10.28 7.30
CA GLU A 68 -21.51 -10.69 5.89
C GLU A 68 -20.24 -11.38 5.41
N TYR A 69 -19.06 -10.88 5.79
CA TYR A 69 -17.80 -11.55 5.46
C TYR A 69 -17.74 -12.96 6.09
N ASN A 70 -18.12 -13.11 7.35
CA ASN A 70 -18.16 -14.42 7.99
C ASN A 70 -19.19 -15.34 7.31
N ALA A 71 -20.35 -14.82 6.92
CA ALA A 71 -21.34 -15.58 6.16
C ALA A 71 -20.79 -16.08 4.82
N LEU A 72 -20.04 -15.26 4.08
CA LEU A 72 -19.32 -15.66 2.87
C LEU A 72 -18.36 -16.84 3.15
N ILE A 73 -17.51 -16.72 4.16
CA ILE A 73 -16.52 -17.77 4.49
C ILE A 73 -17.21 -19.08 4.85
N HIS A 74 -18.27 -19.03 5.68
CA HIS A 74 -18.99 -20.22 6.09
C HIS A 74 -19.81 -20.85 4.95
N GLY A 75 -20.54 -20.03 4.19
CA GLY A 75 -21.43 -20.49 3.13
C GLY A 75 -20.69 -21.03 1.90
N GLN A 76 -19.52 -20.48 1.57
CA GLN A 76 -18.79 -20.79 0.34
C GLN A 76 -17.51 -21.60 0.56
N THR A 77 -17.41 -22.35 1.66
CA THR A 77 -16.18 -23.06 2.07
C THR A 77 -15.57 -23.91 0.95
N ALA A 78 -16.39 -24.65 0.20
CA ALA A 78 -15.90 -25.53 -0.88
C ALA A 78 -15.30 -24.74 -2.06
N ALA A 79 -15.96 -23.67 -2.49
CA ALA A 79 -15.48 -22.82 -3.58
C ALA A 79 -14.19 -22.09 -3.17
N LEU A 80 -14.11 -21.59 -1.93
CA LEU A 80 -12.92 -20.94 -1.39
C LEU A 80 -11.75 -21.91 -1.21
N ALA A 81 -12.01 -23.16 -0.83
CA ALA A 81 -10.99 -24.21 -0.77
C ALA A 81 -10.44 -24.54 -2.17
N ALA A 82 -11.29 -24.62 -3.19
CA ALA A 82 -10.87 -24.81 -4.57
C ALA A 82 -10.01 -23.63 -5.07
N ALA A 83 -10.40 -22.40 -4.74
CA ALA A 83 -9.61 -21.19 -5.04
C ALA A 83 -8.21 -21.25 -4.41
N GLY A 84 -8.11 -21.52 -3.11
CA GLY A 84 -6.83 -21.65 -2.42
C GLY A 84 -5.94 -22.76 -3.01
N ALA A 85 -6.52 -23.92 -3.31
CA ALA A 85 -5.79 -25.03 -3.94
C ALA A 85 -5.26 -24.68 -5.34
N ALA A 86 -6.02 -23.90 -6.13
CA ALA A 86 -5.59 -23.44 -7.44
C ALA A 86 -4.43 -22.44 -7.34
N VAL A 87 -4.48 -21.50 -6.39
CA VAL A 87 -3.38 -20.56 -6.11
C VAL A 87 -2.12 -21.30 -5.67
N ASP A 88 -2.24 -22.26 -4.74
CA ASP A 88 -1.13 -23.13 -4.34
C ASP A 88 -0.51 -23.85 -5.54
N ALA A 89 -1.33 -24.41 -6.43
CA ALA A 89 -0.86 -25.12 -7.63
C ALA A 89 -0.14 -24.19 -8.60
N HIS A 90 -0.68 -22.98 -8.84
CA HIS A 90 -0.05 -21.95 -9.65
C HIS A 90 1.33 -21.58 -9.09
N TYR A 91 1.40 -21.26 -7.80
CA TYR A 91 2.66 -20.88 -7.15
C TYR A 91 3.68 -22.04 -7.11
N LYS A 92 3.23 -23.29 -6.90
CA LYS A 92 4.11 -24.49 -6.99
C LYS A 92 4.71 -24.65 -8.38
N ALA A 93 3.90 -24.47 -9.42
CA ALA A 93 4.35 -24.57 -10.80
C ALA A 93 5.36 -23.47 -11.15
N GLN A 94 5.15 -22.24 -10.67
CA GLN A 94 5.98 -21.09 -10.99
C GLN A 94 7.29 -21.02 -10.18
N TYR A 95 7.25 -21.34 -8.88
CA TYR A 95 8.35 -21.08 -7.95
C TYR A 95 8.99 -22.35 -7.38
N GLY A 96 8.49 -23.54 -7.71
CA GLY A 96 9.03 -24.82 -7.24
C GLY A 96 9.12 -24.87 -5.72
N ALA A 97 10.28 -25.24 -5.17
CA ALA A 97 10.47 -25.36 -3.72
C ALA A 97 10.25 -24.05 -2.93
N SER A 98 10.34 -22.88 -3.57
CA SER A 98 10.16 -21.57 -2.92
C SER A 98 8.72 -21.04 -2.98
N TRP A 99 7.77 -21.87 -3.42
CA TRP A 99 6.38 -21.43 -3.66
C TRP A 99 5.70 -20.79 -2.46
N GLN A 100 5.89 -21.33 -1.26
CA GLN A 100 5.24 -20.81 -0.04
C GLN A 100 5.74 -19.40 0.27
N SER A 101 7.06 -19.20 0.30
CA SER A 101 7.63 -17.87 0.56
C SER A 101 7.26 -16.85 -0.52
N ALA A 102 7.08 -17.29 -1.76
CA ALA A 102 6.58 -16.43 -2.82
C ALA A 102 5.12 -16.03 -2.60
N LEU A 103 4.26 -17.01 -2.31
CA LEU A 103 2.84 -16.78 -2.02
C LEU A 103 2.66 -15.87 -0.80
N ASP A 104 3.35 -16.15 0.30
CA ASP A 104 3.24 -15.37 1.54
C ASP A 104 3.63 -13.90 1.31
N ARG A 105 4.72 -13.66 0.58
CA ARG A 105 5.17 -12.31 0.22
C ARG A 105 4.13 -11.59 -0.64
N ASP A 106 3.58 -12.26 -1.63
CA ASP A 106 2.66 -11.63 -2.58
C ASP A 106 1.27 -11.41 -1.96
N MET A 107 0.78 -12.34 -1.13
CA MET A 107 -0.41 -12.13 -0.30
C MET A 107 -0.21 -10.97 0.68
N THR A 108 0.95 -10.86 1.33
CA THR A 108 1.26 -9.72 2.21
C THR A 108 1.17 -8.39 1.44
N ARG A 109 1.70 -8.34 0.21
CA ARG A 109 1.59 -7.16 -0.65
C ARG A 109 0.14 -6.86 -1.04
N LEU A 110 -0.66 -7.89 -1.32
CA LEU A 110 -2.08 -7.76 -1.63
C LEU A 110 -2.88 -7.20 -0.45
N TYR A 111 -2.67 -7.72 0.77
CA TYR A 111 -3.31 -7.20 1.99
C TYR A 111 -2.92 -5.73 2.23
N ASN A 112 -1.65 -5.39 2.07
CA ASN A 112 -1.17 -4.01 2.23
C ASN A 112 -1.75 -3.07 1.16
N TYR A 113 -1.95 -3.56 -0.07
CA TYR A 113 -2.58 -2.79 -1.14
C TYR A 113 -4.01 -2.39 -0.78
N TYR A 114 -4.83 -3.31 -0.28
CA TYR A 114 -6.21 -2.99 0.14
C TYR A 114 -6.29 -2.21 1.45
N ALA A 115 -5.20 -2.10 2.20
CA ALA A 115 -5.14 -1.39 3.48
C ALA A 115 -4.60 0.05 3.37
N GLN A 116 -4.52 0.61 2.16
CA GLN A 116 -4.02 1.97 1.96
C GLN A 116 -5.00 3.01 2.53
N PRO A 117 -4.59 3.84 3.52
CA PRO A 117 -5.50 4.76 4.21
C PRO A 117 -6.21 5.77 3.29
N ALA A 118 -5.54 6.15 2.20
CA ALA A 118 -6.03 7.17 1.27
C ALA A 118 -7.34 6.78 0.56
N ALA A 119 -7.45 5.51 0.21
CA ALA A 119 -8.55 4.96 -0.58
C ALA A 119 -9.57 4.23 0.31
N GLN A 120 -9.30 4.14 1.62
CA GLN A 120 -10.01 3.25 2.54
C GLN A 120 -11.51 3.56 2.60
N ALA A 121 -11.91 4.84 2.58
CA ALA A 121 -13.32 5.22 2.67
C ALA A 121 -14.13 4.72 1.46
N GLU A 122 -13.63 4.96 0.24
CA GLU A 122 -14.27 4.51 -1.01
C GLU A 122 -14.21 2.97 -1.15
N PHE A 123 -13.09 2.37 -0.75
CA PHE A 123 -12.95 0.91 -0.69
C PHE A 123 -13.97 0.28 0.26
N CYS A 124 -14.15 0.82 1.47
CA CYS A 124 -15.12 0.30 2.43
C CYS A 124 -16.56 0.40 1.92
N ALA A 125 -16.93 1.50 1.28
CA ALA A 125 -18.26 1.64 0.66
C ALA A 125 -18.48 0.59 -0.44
N THR A 126 -17.46 0.36 -1.29
CA THR A 126 -17.52 -0.63 -2.37
C THR A 126 -17.57 -2.06 -1.82
N ALA A 127 -16.72 -2.39 -0.86
CA ALA A 127 -16.64 -3.72 -0.25
C ALA A 127 -17.96 -4.14 0.40
N LYS A 128 -18.68 -3.22 1.06
CA LYS A 128 -20.03 -3.47 1.58
C LYS A 128 -21.03 -3.81 0.49
N THR A 129 -20.98 -3.11 -0.64
CA THR A 129 -21.84 -3.40 -1.80
C THR A 129 -21.57 -4.81 -2.33
N VAL A 130 -20.29 -5.18 -2.47
CA VAL A 130 -19.88 -6.51 -2.95
C VAL A 130 -20.26 -7.61 -1.95
N LEU A 131 -20.12 -7.37 -0.64
CA LEU A 131 -20.56 -8.30 0.41
C LEU A 131 -22.07 -8.56 0.38
N ALA A 132 -22.87 -7.52 0.19
CA ALA A 132 -24.32 -7.66 0.05
C ALA A 132 -24.70 -8.47 -1.21
N GLN A 133 -23.99 -8.25 -2.33
CA GLN A 133 -24.25 -8.98 -3.58
C GLN A 133 -23.85 -10.47 -3.48
N VAL A 134 -22.66 -10.77 -2.94
CA VAL A 134 -22.13 -12.13 -2.88
C VAL A 134 -22.98 -13.06 -2.01
N ALA A 135 -23.76 -12.52 -1.08
CA ALA A 135 -24.69 -13.27 -0.23
C ALA A 135 -25.75 -14.05 -1.03
N SER A 136 -26.00 -13.68 -2.29
CA SER A 136 -26.97 -14.33 -3.18
C SER A 136 -26.34 -15.16 -4.31
N VAL A 137 -25.01 -15.26 -4.35
CA VAL A 137 -24.27 -15.91 -5.44
C VAL A 137 -24.20 -17.42 -5.21
N ASP A 138 -24.66 -18.19 -6.20
CA ASP A 138 -24.50 -19.65 -6.21
C ASP A 138 -23.01 -20.02 -6.14
N PRO A 139 -22.60 -21.03 -5.34
CA PRO A 139 -21.22 -21.48 -5.27
C PRO A 139 -20.55 -21.74 -6.63
N ALA A 140 -21.30 -22.21 -7.63
CA ALA A 140 -20.79 -22.48 -8.98
C ALA A 140 -20.41 -21.21 -9.76
N ASN A 141 -21.03 -20.07 -9.44
CA ASN A 141 -20.82 -18.78 -10.11
C ASN A 141 -19.88 -17.85 -9.33
N LEU A 142 -19.39 -18.27 -8.16
CA LEU A 142 -18.64 -17.41 -7.26
C LEU A 142 -17.30 -16.92 -7.86
N ALA A 143 -16.63 -17.76 -8.65
CA ALA A 143 -15.40 -17.38 -9.33
C ALA A 143 -15.65 -16.31 -10.43
N ASP A 144 -16.72 -16.46 -11.20
CA ASP A 144 -17.09 -15.49 -12.24
C ASP A 144 -17.56 -14.17 -11.60
N PHE A 145 -18.30 -14.25 -10.49
CA PHE A 145 -18.63 -13.08 -9.68
C PHE A 145 -17.37 -12.33 -9.22
N ALA A 146 -16.37 -13.05 -8.73
CA ALA A 146 -15.11 -12.43 -8.34
C ALA A 146 -14.43 -11.73 -9.52
N VAL A 147 -14.36 -12.36 -10.69
CA VAL A 147 -13.82 -11.71 -11.90
C VAL A 147 -14.55 -10.41 -12.23
N ALA A 148 -15.88 -10.39 -12.09
CA ALA A 148 -16.71 -9.23 -12.39
C ALA A 148 -16.53 -8.07 -11.39
N GLU A 149 -16.37 -8.37 -10.10
CA GLU A 149 -16.35 -7.35 -9.03
C GLU A 149 -14.95 -6.82 -8.68
N MET A 150 -13.89 -7.57 -8.99
CA MET A 150 -12.51 -7.14 -8.72
C MET A 150 -12.18 -5.73 -9.28
N PRO A 151 -12.58 -5.35 -10.51
CA PRO A 151 -12.38 -3.98 -11.01
C PRO A 151 -13.00 -2.90 -10.12
N ALA A 152 -14.18 -3.16 -9.53
CA ALA A 152 -14.83 -2.22 -8.64
C ALA A 152 -14.07 -2.09 -7.32
N LEU A 153 -13.63 -3.21 -6.73
CA LEU A 153 -12.84 -3.21 -5.50
C LEU A 153 -11.47 -2.56 -5.66
N ASP A 154 -10.86 -2.67 -6.84
CA ASP A 154 -9.58 -2.05 -7.12
C ASP A 154 -9.74 -0.54 -7.45
N ALA A 155 -10.89 -0.11 -7.99
CA ALA A 155 -11.17 1.26 -8.46
C ALA A 155 -10.64 2.39 -7.54
N PRO A 156 -10.86 2.33 -6.20
CA PRO A 156 -10.42 3.37 -5.26
C PRO A 156 -8.90 3.62 -5.23
N PHE A 157 -8.10 2.62 -5.61
CA PHE A 157 -6.64 2.68 -5.49
C PHE A 157 -5.94 3.15 -6.77
N TRP A 158 -6.68 3.39 -7.86
CA TRP A 158 -6.14 3.82 -9.16
C TRP A 158 -6.14 5.33 -9.36
N SER A 159 -7.02 6.02 -8.66
CA SER A 159 -7.08 7.47 -8.71
C SER A 159 -6.07 8.03 -7.71
N PRO A 160 -5.17 8.95 -8.09
CA PRO A 160 -4.36 9.63 -7.09
C PRO A 160 -5.31 10.32 -6.10
N PRO A 161 -5.18 10.08 -4.78
CA PRO A 161 -5.98 10.78 -3.80
C PRO A 161 -5.66 12.28 -3.90
N GLN A 162 -6.59 13.07 -4.42
CA GLN A 162 -6.40 14.51 -4.62
C GLN A 162 -6.05 15.21 -3.29
N ASP A 163 -6.58 14.69 -2.19
CA ASP A 163 -6.36 15.19 -0.84
C ASP A 163 -4.98 14.86 -0.26
N GLN A 164 -4.30 13.81 -0.76
CA GLN A 164 -2.95 13.47 -0.28
C GLN A 164 -1.84 14.23 -1.02
N LEU A 165 -2.04 14.63 -2.27
CA LEU A 165 -1.13 15.58 -2.93
C LEU A 165 -1.21 16.98 -2.31
N ALA A 166 -2.39 17.37 -1.80
CA ALA A 166 -2.57 18.65 -1.12
C ALA A 166 -2.04 18.66 0.33
N ALA A 167 -2.00 17.50 0.99
CA ALA A 167 -1.52 17.34 2.37
C ALA A 167 -0.01 17.08 2.47
N ALA A 168 0.70 16.88 1.35
CA ALA A 168 2.15 16.96 1.34
C ALA A 168 2.52 18.43 1.55
N ASP A 169 3.09 18.76 2.72
CA ASP A 169 3.62 20.10 3.03
C ASP A 169 4.34 20.68 1.80
N PRO A 170 4.12 21.97 1.45
CA PRO A 170 4.89 22.58 0.38
C PRO A 170 6.37 22.41 0.72
N ALA A 171 7.12 21.72 -0.16
CA ALA A 171 8.55 21.54 -0.01
C ALA A 171 9.16 22.89 0.38
N PRO A 172 10.00 22.97 1.43
CA PRO A 172 10.61 24.23 1.79
C PRO A 172 11.32 24.74 0.56
N ALA A 173 10.92 25.92 0.07
CA ALA A 173 11.58 26.57 -1.05
C ALA A 173 13.07 26.54 -0.75
N ALA A 174 13.84 25.81 -1.57
CA ALA A 174 15.27 25.70 -1.41
C ALA A 174 15.82 27.14 -1.44
N VAL A 175 16.18 27.66 -0.27
CA VAL A 175 16.93 28.91 -0.18
C VAL A 175 18.29 28.57 -0.76
N LEU A 176 18.46 28.85 -2.06
CA LEU A 176 19.75 28.82 -2.72
C LEU A 176 20.63 29.83 -1.98
N ALA A 177 21.43 29.34 -1.03
CA ALA A 177 22.51 30.11 -0.46
C ALA A 177 23.52 30.38 -1.57
N ILE A 178 23.43 31.55 -2.19
CA ILE A 178 24.41 32.03 -3.15
C ILE A 178 25.66 32.34 -2.33
N SER A 179 26.60 31.39 -2.27
CA SER A 179 27.94 31.68 -1.75
C SER A 179 28.54 32.78 -2.62
N ALA A 180 28.60 34.00 -2.11
CA ALA A 180 29.33 35.08 -2.75
C ALA A 180 30.82 34.70 -2.75
N ALA A 181 31.31 34.27 -3.90
CA ALA A 181 32.74 34.17 -4.15
C ALA A 181 33.33 35.58 -4.03
N VAL A 182 34.13 35.82 -3.00
CA VAL A 182 34.93 37.05 -2.89
C VAL A 182 35.96 37.02 -4.02
N PRO A 183 35.95 37.96 -4.98
CA PRO A 183 36.96 37.97 -6.03
C PRO A 183 38.28 38.47 -5.44
N VAL A 184 39.31 37.62 -5.46
CA VAL A 184 40.70 38.04 -5.31
C VAL A 184 41.12 38.66 -6.64
N GLY A 185 41.07 40.00 -6.72
CA GLY A 185 41.53 40.74 -7.88
C GLY A 185 43.07 40.79 -7.95
N PRO A 186 43.69 40.63 -9.13
CA PRO A 186 45.12 40.87 -9.30
C PRO A 186 45.39 42.32 -9.73
N SER A 187 46.68 42.69 -9.69
CA SER A 187 47.33 43.92 -10.20
C SER A 187 47.50 45.00 -9.14
N GLY A 188 48.66 45.62 -8.92
CA GLY A 188 49.83 45.81 -9.79
C GLY A 188 50.17 47.31 -9.79
N LEU A 189 51.41 47.64 -9.42
CA LEU A 189 52.22 48.85 -9.68
C LEU A 189 51.53 50.13 -10.24
N ASN A 190 51.73 51.29 -9.58
CA ASN A 190 52.75 52.31 -9.94
C ASN A 190 52.45 53.72 -9.35
N ARG A 191 53.32 54.24 -8.47
CA ARG A 191 53.93 55.59 -8.56
C ARG A 191 55.06 55.76 -7.55
#